data_AF-A0A0L0G2X3-F1
#
_entry.id   AF-A0A0L0G2X3-F1
#
_cell.length_a   1.000
_cell.length_b   1.000
_cell.length_c   1.000
_cell.angle_alpha   90.00
_cell.angle_beta   90.00
_cell.angle_gamma   90.00
#
_symmetry.space_group_name_H-M   'P 1'
#
loop_
_entity.id
_entity.type
_entity.pdbx_description
1 polymer ?
#
loop_
_entity_poly.entity_id
_entity_poly.type
_entity_poly.pdbx_seq_one_letter_code
_entity_poly.pdbx_strand_id
1 'polypeptide(L)'
;MKKTFGNYPAPLAILDCVEAGYKQGPIEGKRKEVESYTSLSVGEESLALRSLFDGQKQCAVNRYVNKGEPKPSVDKVAILGAGLMGSGIAQVSIQNAKHKVWLLDRSADAAALGVNRVEDVFRKRVRKKTMTQMKCDTMLSELKLTTDVTDLKSADIIIEAVFEDLGVKQEMIRKTEAVTSDKCIFASNTSALPITDIAKSFYVL
;
A
#
# COMPACT_ATOMS: atom_id res chain seq x y z
N MET A 1 18.02 -24.01 3.04
CA MET A 1 18.53 -23.60 1.72
C MET A 1 17.46 -23.23 0.70
N LYS A 2 16.42 -24.05 0.44
CA LYS A 2 15.46 -23.80 -0.66
C LYS A 2 14.80 -22.39 -0.69
N LYS A 3 14.55 -21.77 0.47
CA LYS A 3 13.94 -20.43 0.55
C LYS A 3 14.93 -19.26 0.41
N THR A 4 16.21 -19.48 0.69
CA THR A 4 17.26 -18.44 0.64
C THR A 4 18.12 -18.52 -0.62
N PHE A 5 17.96 -19.60 -1.41
CA PHE A 5 18.77 -19.93 -2.59
C PHE A 5 20.29 -19.94 -2.32
N GLY A 6 20.72 -19.96 -1.06
CA GLY A 6 22.14 -19.88 -0.67
C GLY A 6 22.73 -18.47 -0.65
N ASN A 7 21.98 -17.43 -1.01
CA ASN A 7 22.49 -16.06 -1.14
C ASN A 7 22.52 -15.28 0.17
N TYR A 8 22.04 -15.86 1.27
CA TYR A 8 21.97 -15.19 2.56
C TYR A 8 22.72 -16.05 3.59
N PRO A 9 23.94 -15.66 4.00
CA PRO A 9 24.73 -16.45 4.93
C PRO A 9 24.20 -16.36 6.37
N ALA A 10 23.59 -15.23 6.75
CA ALA A 10 23.12 -15.00 8.12
C ALA A 10 22.10 -16.04 8.64
N PRO A 11 21.05 -16.44 7.89
CA PRO A 11 20.14 -17.50 8.34
C PRO A 11 20.81 -18.83 8.71
N LEU A 12 21.89 -19.22 8.03
CA LEU A 12 22.63 -20.45 8.35
C LEU A 12 23.49 -20.26 9.59
N ALA A 13 24.26 -19.18 9.64
CA ALA A 13 25.09 -18.86 10.80
C ALA A 13 24.28 -18.72 12.09
N ILE A 14 23.04 -18.21 12.01
CA ILE A 14 22.11 -18.16 13.16
C ILE A 14 21.79 -19.58 13.65
N LEU A 15 21.55 -20.54 12.74
CA LEU A 15 21.32 -21.93 13.12
C LEU A 15 22.54 -22.54 13.80
N ASP A 16 23.74 -22.29 13.26
CA ASP A 16 25.00 -22.79 13.83
C ASP A 16 25.24 -22.24 15.25
N CYS A 17 24.97 -20.94 15.47
CA CYS A 17 25.07 -20.32 16.81
C CYS A 17 24.11 -20.96 17.81
N VAL A 18 22.86 -21.19 17.40
CA VAL A 18 21.84 -21.82 18.25
C VAL A 18 22.20 -23.27 18.55
N GLU A 19 22.68 -24.02 17.55
CA GLU A 19 23.12 -25.40 17.71
C GLU A 19 24.31 -25.52 18.68
N ALA A 20 25.32 -24.64 18.54
CA ALA A 20 26.46 -24.58 19.45
C ALA A 20 26.00 -24.27 20.88
N GLY A 21 25.13 -23.28 21.07
CA GLY A 21 24.60 -22.92 22.38
C GLY A 21 23.79 -24.05 23.04
N TYR A 22 23.01 -24.78 22.24
CA TYR A 22 22.19 -25.89 22.72
C TYR A 22 23.02 -27.14 23.06
N LYS A 23 23.98 -27.53 22.20
CA LYS A 23 24.75 -28.76 22.36
C LYS A 23 25.93 -28.63 23.32
N GLN A 24 26.60 -27.47 23.31
CA GLN A 24 27.89 -27.27 23.98
C GLN A 24 27.77 -26.30 25.17
N GLY A 25 26.60 -25.68 25.33
CA GLY A 25 26.31 -24.76 26.40
C GLY A 25 26.46 -23.28 25.99
N PRO A 26 25.98 -22.37 26.85
CA PRO A 26 25.79 -20.96 26.51
C PRO A 26 27.10 -20.20 26.24
N ILE A 27 28.21 -20.63 26.82
CA ILE A 27 29.53 -20.00 26.59
C ILE A 27 29.98 -20.24 25.16
N GLU A 28 29.91 -21.48 24.67
CA GLU A 28 30.28 -21.81 23.29
C GLU A 28 29.31 -21.21 22.26
N GLY A 29 28.01 -21.16 22.57
CA GLY A 29 27.04 -20.45 21.74
C GLY A 29 27.40 -18.97 21.54
N LYS A 30 27.73 -18.26 22.62
CA LYS A 30 28.18 -16.86 22.56
C LYS A 30 29.50 -16.71 21.81
N ARG A 31 30.44 -17.64 21.98
CA ARG A 31 31.70 -17.63 21.23
C ARG A 31 31.43 -17.74 19.72
N LYS A 32 30.56 -18.66 19.31
CA LYS A 32 30.17 -18.83 17.90
C LYS A 32 29.38 -17.64 17.36
N GLU A 33 28.56 -17.00 18.20
CA GLU A 33 27.85 -15.76 17.87
C GLU A 33 28.82 -14.63 17.53
N VAL A 34 29.84 -14.39 18.37
CA VAL A 34 30.84 -13.35 18.11
C VAL A 34 31.59 -13.61 16.80
N GLU A 35 32.07 -14.84 16.59
CA GLU A 35 32.77 -15.25 15.37
C GLU A 35 31.93 -15.00 14.12
N SER A 36 30.68 -15.47 14.14
CA SER A 36 29.75 -15.35 13.03
C SER A 36 29.35 -13.90 12.79
N TYR A 37 29.08 -13.13 13.85
CA TYR A 37 28.72 -11.72 13.76
C TYR A 37 29.84 -10.89 13.15
N THR A 38 31.09 -11.09 13.59
CA THR A 38 32.24 -10.34 13.05
C THR A 38 32.37 -10.57 11.54
N SER A 39 32.25 -11.82 11.07
CA SER A 39 32.29 -12.13 9.63
C SER A 39 31.09 -11.53 8.88
N LEU A 40 29.87 -11.72 9.38
CA LEU A 40 28.65 -11.25 8.70
C LEU A 40 28.52 -9.73 8.68
N SER A 41 28.97 -9.04 9.74
CA SER A 41 28.82 -7.58 9.88
C SER A 41 29.59 -6.80 8.80
N VAL A 42 30.61 -7.39 8.19
CA VAL A 42 31.40 -6.80 7.11
C VAL A 42 31.15 -7.43 5.74
N GLY A 43 30.29 -8.46 5.68
CA GLY A 43 29.92 -9.13 4.43
C GLY A 43 29.08 -8.25 3.49
N GLU A 44 29.19 -8.51 2.19
CA GLU A 44 28.53 -7.73 1.14
C GLU A 44 27.00 -7.73 1.29
N GLU A 45 26.40 -8.87 1.64
CA GLU A 45 24.95 -8.98 1.82
C GLU A 45 24.46 -8.15 2.99
N SER A 46 25.23 -8.13 4.09
CA SER A 46 24.93 -7.32 5.28
C SER A 46 25.06 -5.82 5.00
N LEU A 47 26.08 -5.42 4.24
CA LEU A 47 26.23 -4.03 3.77
C LEU A 47 25.07 -3.62 2.85
N ALA A 48 24.71 -4.47 1.88
CA ALA A 48 23.61 -4.21 0.95
C ALA A 48 22.25 -4.10 1.66
N LEU A 49 21.94 -5.02 2.58
CA LEU A 49 20.69 -4.99 3.35
C LEU A 49 20.59 -3.76 4.27
N ARG A 50 21.70 -3.30 4.87
CA ARG A 50 21.73 -2.05 5.63
C ARG A 50 21.51 -0.83 4.72
N SER A 51 22.11 -0.80 3.54
CA SER A 51 21.85 0.25 2.56
C SER A 51 20.38 0.31 2.13
N LEU A 52 19.76 -0.85 1.87
CA LEU A 52 18.32 -0.93 1.59
C LEU A 52 17.46 -0.45 2.76
N PHE A 53 17.85 -0.76 3.99
CA PHE A 53 17.18 -0.28 5.20
C PHE A 53 17.24 1.24 5.35
N ASP A 54 18.41 1.84 5.09
CA ASP A 54 18.57 3.28 5.12
C ASP A 54 17.77 3.95 3.99
N GLY A 55 17.79 3.38 2.79
CA GLY A 55 16.96 3.83 1.67
C GLY A 55 15.47 3.78 2.00
N GLN A 56 15.00 2.68 2.62
CA GLN A 56 13.61 2.53 3.05
C GLN A 56 13.21 3.62 4.07
N LYS A 57 14.09 3.93 5.04
CA LYS A 57 13.83 5.03 6.00
C LYS A 57 13.72 6.38 5.30
N GLN A 58 14.60 6.66 4.34
CA GLN A 58 14.58 7.92 3.59
C GLN A 58 13.33 8.04 2.69
N CYS A 59 12.81 6.94 2.17
CA CYS A 59 11.58 6.93 1.37
C CYS A 59 10.30 7.02 2.23
N ALA A 60 10.35 6.65 3.51
CA ALA A 60 9.21 6.75 4.43
C ALA A 60 8.95 8.20 4.91
N VAL A 61 9.88 9.12 4.67
CA VAL A 61 9.75 10.53 5.03
C VAL A 61 9.27 11.32 3.80
N ASN A 62 8.19 12.09 3.96
CA ASN A 62 7.71 12.98 2.90
C ASN A 62 8.72 14.12 2.68
N ARG A 63 9.37 14.13 1.51
CA ARG A 63 10.40 15.11 1.13
C ARG A 63 9.85 16.46 0.71
N TYR A 64 8.53 16.55 0.50
CA TYR A 64 7.85 17.75 0.01
C TYR A 64 7.11 18.51 1.11
N VAL A 65 7.20 18.08 2.37
CA VAL A 65 6.63 18.81 3.50
C VAL A 65 7.72 19.68 4.11
N ASN A 66 7.55 21.01 4.00
CA ASN A 66 8.40 21.96 4.73
C ASN A 66 8.09 21.88 6.23
N LYS A 67 9.14 21.97 7.07
CA LYS A 67 8.94 22.10 8.52
C LYS A 67 8.15 23.38 8.81
N GLY A 68 6.95 23.25 9.37
CA GLY A 68 6.11 24.38 9.80
C GLY A 68 4.87 24.63 8.95
N GLU A 69 4.74 23.98 7.79
CA GLU A 69 3.51 24.08 7.00
C GLU A 69 2.45 23.07 7.49
N PRO A 70 1.17 23.47 7.55
CA PRO A 70 0.09 22.54 7.85
C PRO A 70 0.03 21.48 6.75
N LYS A 71 0.05 20.20 7.17
CA LYS A 71 -0.09 19.08 6.24
C LYS A 71 -1.46 19.18 5.57
N PRO A 72 -1.56 19.05 4.23
CA PRO A 72 -2.83 18.82 3.57
C PRO A 72 -3.50 17.61 4.21
N SER A 73 -4.71 17.79 4.75
CA SER A 73 -5.49 16.70 5.31
C SER A 73 -6.33 16.08 4.21
N VAL A 74 -6.17 14.77 4.03
CA VAL A 74 -7.08 13.95 3.23
C VAL A 74 -7.89 13.14 4.23
N ASP A 75 -9.21 13.25 4.17
CA ASP A 75 -10.13 12.44 4.97
C ASP A 75 -10.98 11.53 4.09
N LYS A 76 -11.23 11.97 2.85
CA LYS A 76 -12.19 11.40 1.91
C LYS A 76 -11.51 11.05 0.59
N VAL A 77 -11.44 9.76 0.28
CA VAL A 77 -10.78 9.21 -0.91
C VAL A 77 -11.82 8.58 -1.83
N ALA A 78 -11.77 8.91 -3.11
CA ALA A 78 -12.53 8.23 -4.13
C ALA A 78 -11.61 7.36 -4.99
N ILE A 79 -12.03 6.13 -5.29
CA ILE A 79 -11.26 5.18 -6.09
C ILE A 79 -12.11 4.80 -7.30
N LEU A 80 -11.57 5.03 -8.50
CA LEU A 80 -12.26 4.72 -9.76
C LEU A 80 -11.80 3.34 -10.25
N GLY A 81 -12.73 2.39 -10.29
CA GLY A 81 -12.48 1.00 -10.64
C GLY A 81 -12.41 0.10 -9.40
N ALA A 82 -13.30 -0.87 -9.31
CA ALA A 82 -13.40 -1.84 -8.22
C ALA A 82 -12.67 -3.17 -8.49
N GLY A 83 -11.78 -3.16 -9.48
CA GLY A 83 -10.92 -4.28 -9.83
C GLY A 83 -9.89 -4.62 -8.74
N LEU A 84 -8.90 -5.44 -9.11
CA LEU A 84 -7.88 -5.91 -8.17
C LEU A 84 -7.11 -4.74 -7.50
N MET A 85 -6.62 -3.80 -8.31
CA MET A 85 -5.85 -2.66 -7.80
C MET A 85 -6.71 -1.72 -6.97
N GLY A 86 -7.89 -1.34 -7.48
CA GLY A 86 -8.77 -0.40 -6.76
C GLY A 86 -9.28 -0.96 -5.42
N SER A 87 -9.66 -2.23 -5.35
CA SER A 87 -10.01 -2.88 -4.08
C SER A 87 -8.82 -2.95 -3.11
N GLY A 88 -7.61 -3.23 -3.60
CA GLY A 88 -6.39 -3.17 -2.79
C GLY A 88 -6.09 -1.78 -2.24
N ILE A 89 -6.22 -0.74 -3.07
CA ILE A 89 -6.07 0.66 -2.66
C ILE A 89 -7.13 1.03 -1.62
N ALA A 90 -8.39 0.64 -1.83
CA ALA A 90 -9.47 0.88 -0.88
C ALA A 90 -9.16 0.28 0.50
N GLN A 91 -8.72 -0.98 0.51
CA GLN A 91 -8.34 -1.69 1.72
C GLN A 91 -7.23 -0.96 2.49
N VAL A 92 -6.13 -0.54 1.83
CA VAL A 92 -5.02 0.12 2.52
C VAL A 92 -5.37 1.55 2.96
N SER A 93 -6.20 2.27 2.21
CA SER A 93 -6.70 3.61 2.58
C SER A 93 -7.54 3.57 3.85
N ILE A 94 -8.38 2.55 4.02
CA ILE A 94 -9.15 2.35 5.25
C ILE A 94 -8.24 1.87 6.39
N GLN A 95 -7.46 0.82 6.14
CA GLN A 95 -6.74 0.11 7.19
C GLN A 95 -5.59 0.92 7.78
N ASN A 96 -4.80 1.56 6.92
CA ASN A 96 -3.56 2.23 7.32
C ASN A 96 -3.76 3.73 7.47
N ALA A 97 -4.49 4.34 6.55
CA ALA A 97 -4.68 5.79 6.51
C ALA A 97 -5.97 6.28 7.21
N LYS A 98 -6.91 5.37 7.49
CA LYS A 98 -8.18 5.63 8.20
C LYS A 98 -9.08 6.64 7.46
N HIS A 99 -9.08 6.57 6.14
CA HIS A 99 -9.93 7.42 5.30
C HIS A 99 -11.31 6.81 5.06
N LYS A 100 -12.29 7.69 4.82
CA LYS A 100 -13.56 7.33 4.19
C LYS A 100 -13.33 7.09 2.70
N VAL A 101 -13.80 5.97 2.19
CA VAL A 101 -13.51 5.55 0.82
C VAL A 101 -14.81 5.37 0.03
N TRP A 102 -14.90 6.03 -1.11
CA TRP A 102 -15.84 5.65 -2.16
C TRP A 102 -15.14 4.73 -3.14
N LEU A 103 -15.76 3.59 -3.45
CA LEU A 103 -15.33 2.69 -4.52
C LEU A 103 -16.34 2.76 -5.65
N LEU A 104 -15.95 3.42 -6.74
CA LEU A 104 -16.78 3.62 -7.91
C LEU A 104 -16.47 2.56 -8.98
N ASP A 105 -17.50 1.98 -9.58
CA ASP A 105 -17.37 1.18 -10.80
C ASP A 105 -18.58 1.41 -11.73
N ARG A 106 -18.50 0.95 -12.98
CA ARG A 106 -19.55 1.13 -13.99
C ARG A 106 -20.83 0.35 -13.69
N SER A 107 -20.75 -0.69 -12.86
CA SER A 107 -21.88 -1.57 -12.52
C SER A 107 -21.85 -1.91 -11.03
N ALA A 108 -23.02 -2.04 -10.43
CA ALA A 108 -23.16 -2.42 -9.04
C ALA A 108 -22.49 -3.78 -8.75
N ASP A 109 -22.58 -4.73 -9.69
CA ASP A 109 -21.95 -6.05 -9.56
C ASP A 109 -20.42 -5.97 -9.50
N ALA A 110 -19.80 -5.21 -10.41
CA ALA A 110 -18.35 -5.01 -10.41
C ALA A 110 -17.87 -4.32 -9.13
N ALA A 111 -18.62 -3.29 -8.68
CA ALA A 111 -18.33 -2.61 -7.43
C ALA A 111 -18.47 -3.54 -6.22
N ALA A 112 -19.50 -4.39 -6.19
CA ALA A 112 -19.73 -5.37 -5.13
C ALA A 112 -18.62 -6.40 -5.06
N LEU A 113 -18.10 -6.87 -6.21
CA LEU A 113 -16.91 -7.73 -6.23
C LEU A 113 -15.69 -7.07 -5.60
N GLY A 114 -15.51 -5.75 -5.77
CA GLY A 114 -14.44 -5.00 -5.10
C GLY A 114 -14.62 -4.95 -3.59
N VAL A 115 -15.83 -4.68 -3.12
CA VAL A 115 -16.18 -4.68 -1.68
C VAL A 115 -15.93 -6.06 -1.07
N ASN A 116 -16.40 -7.13 -1.72
CA ASN A 116 -16.21 -8.50 -1.25
C ASN A 116 -14.73 -8.86 -1.09
N ARG A 117 -13.85 -8.39 -1.99
CA ARG A 117 -12.40 -8.59 -1.85
C ARG A 117 -11.83 -7.91 -0.61
N VAL A 118 -12.25 -6.68 -0.32
CA VAL A 118 -11.83 -5.95 0.89
C VAL A 118 -12.33 -6.69 2.15
N GLU A 119 -13.60 -7.10 2.13
CA GLU A 119 -14.23 -7.86 3.21
C GLU A 119 -13.52 -9.19 3.48
N ASP A 120 -13.20 -9.96 2.45
CA ASP A 120 -12.49 -11.23 2.58
C ASP A 120 -11.13 -11.06 3.25
N VAL A 121 -10.39 -10.01 2.90
CA VAL A 121 -9.10 -9.70 3.53
C VAL A 121 -9.29 -9.42 5.02
N PHE A 122 -10.27 -8.60 5.38
CA PHE A 122 -10.55 -8.27 6.77
C PHE A 122 -11.06 -9.48 7.57
N ARG A 123 -12.03 -10.24 7.05
CA ARG A 123 -12.53 -11.48 7.68
C ARG A 123 -11.44 -12.53 7.84
N LYS A 124 -10.50 -12.65 6.90
CA LYS A 124 -9.32 -13.52 7.05
C LYS A 124 -8.44 -13.12 8.22
N ARG A 125 -8.29 -11.82 8.51
CA ARG A 125 -7.54 -11.33 9.70
C ARG A 125 -8.29 -11.63 10.99
N VAL A 126 -9.62 -11.54 11.00
CA VAL A 126 -10.46 -11.96 12.14
C VAL A 126 -10.29 -13.45 12.43
N ARG A 127 -10.40 -14.30 11.40
CA ARG A 127 -10.15 -15.75 11.52
C ARG A 127 -8.76 -16.08 12.05
N LYS A 128 -7.75 -15.31 11.66
CA LYS A 128 -6.37 -15.43 12.17
C LYS A 128 -6.17 -14.84 13.58
N LYS A 129 -7.22 -14.32 14.22
CA LYS A 129 -7.17 -13.64 15.53
C LYS A 129 -6.21 -12.43 15.57
N THR A 130 -5.96 -11.83 14.40
CA THR A 130 -5.13 -10.62 14.26
C THR A 130 -5.95 -9.33 14.17
N MET A 131 -7.28 -9.45 14.29
CA MET A 131 -8.26 -8.38 14.27
C MET A 131 -9.55 -8.84 14.97
N THR A 132 -10.25 -7.93 15.64
CA THR A 132 -11.56 -8.21 16.25
C THR A 132 -12.68 -8.03 15.22
N GLN A 133 -13.84 -8.69 15.44
CA GLN A 133 -15.00 -8.50 14.58
C GLN A 133 -15.47 -7.04 14.56
N MET A 134 -15.53 -6.39 15.73
CA MET A 134 -15.87 -4.97 15.84
C MET A 134 -14.97 -4.08 14.96
N LYS A 135 -13.65 -4.31 14.96
CA LYS A 135 -12.72 -3.53 14.12
C LYS A 135 -12.92 -3.81 12.63
N CYS A 136 -13.26 -5.05 12.27
CA CYS A 136 -13.63 -5.42 10.91
C CYS A 136 -14.85 -4.61 10.44
N ASP A 137 -15.90 -4.60 11.25
CA ASP A 137 -17.17 -3.95 10.90
C ASP A 137 -17.01 -2.43 10.81
N THR A 138 -16.26 -1.82 11.73
CA THR A 138 -15.90 -0.39 11.66
C THR A 138 -15.10 -0.06 10.40
N MET A 139 -14.13 -0.89 10.00
CA MET A 139 -13.36 -0.64 8.77
C MET A 139 -14.24 -0.76 7.54
N LEU A 140 -15.14 -1.75 7.50
CA LEU A 140 -16.06 -1.93 6.38
C LEU A 140 -17.09 -0.80 6.28
N SER A 141 -17.51 -0.20 7.39
CA SER A 141 -18.42 0.96 7.35
C SER A 141 -17.81 2.22 6.74
N GLU A 142 -16.47 2.31 6.66
CA GLU A 142 -15.79 3.41 5.96
C GLU A 142 -15.75 3.23 4.43
N LEU A 143 -16.18 2.07 3.91
CA LEU A 143 -16.23 1.78 2.48
C LEU A 143 -17.64 1.97 1.93
N LYS A 144 -17.84 2.98 1.08
CA LYS A 144 -19.08 3.20 0.35
C LYS A 144 -18.93 2.76 -1.10
N LEU A 145 -19.81 1.87 -1.54
CA LEU A 145 -19.97 1.50 -2.95
C LEU A 145 -20.78 2.57 -3.67
N THR A 146 -20.38 2.92 -4.90
CA THR A 146 -21.20 3.76 -5.77
C THR A 146 -21.01 3.43 -7.25
N THR A 147 -22.00 3.82 -8.05
CA THR A 147 -21.93 3.83 -9.53
C THR A 147 -22.13 5.23 -10.10
N ASP A 148 -22.33 6.22 -9.22
CA ASP A 148 -22.59 7.61 -9.58
C ASP A 148 -21.38 8.48 -9.19
N VAL A 149 -20.83 9.18 -10.18
CA VAL A 149 -19.71 10.10 -9.98
C VAL A 149 -20.11 11.28 -9.08
N THR A 150 -21.38 11.66 -9.02
CA THR A 150 -21.83 12.79 -8.21
C THR A 150 -21.69 12.55 -6.70
N ASP A 151 -21.62 11.28 -6.27
CA ASP A 151 -21.31 10.92 -4.88
C ASP A 151 -19.91 11.39 -4.45
N LEU A 152 -19.01 11.62 -5.41
CA LEU A 152 -17.61 11.93 -5.19
C LEU A 152 -17.35 13.44 -4.96
N LYS A 153 -18.38 14.29 -5.00
CA LYS A 153 -18.27 15.76 -4.88
C LYS A 153 -17.48 16.27 -3.68
N SER A 154 -17.41 15.48 -2.61
CA SER A 154 -16.69 15.82 -1.37
C SER A 154 -15.37 15.07 -1.19
N ALA A 155 -14.87 14.40 -2.21
CA ALA A 155 -13.57 13.73 -2.19
C ALA A 155 -12.44 14.77 -2.14
N ASP A 156 -11.45 14.53 -1.28
CA ASP A 156 -10.23 15.34 -1.22
C ASP A 156 -9.22 14.86 -2.28
N ILE A 157 -9.27 13.56 -2.60
CA ILE A 157 -8.46 12.93 -3.63
C ILE A 157 -9.23 11.84 -4.37
N ILE A 158 -9.03 11.78 -5.67
CA ILE A 158 -9.45 10.70 -6.55
C ILE A 158 -8.22 9.90 -6.98
N ILE A 159 -8.32 8.58 -6.89
CA ILE A 159 -7.32 7.63 -7.37
C ILE A 159 -7.94 6.79 -8.49
N GLU A 160 -7.50 7.01 -9.71
CA GLU A 160 -7.94 6.28 -10.88
C GLU A 160 -7.21 4.93 -11.01
N ALA A 161 -7.98 3.85 -11.10
CA ALA A 161 -7.52 2.47 -11.27
C ALA A 161 -8.43 1.69 -12.25
N VAL A 162 -8.83 2.34 -13.34
CA VAL A 162 -9.59 1.76 -14.45
C VAL A 162 -8.66 1.14 -15.50
N PHE A 163 -9.23 0.63 -16.59
CA PHE A 163 -8.48 -0.01 -17.67
C PHE A 163 -7.37 0.91 -18.23
N GLU A 164 -6.30 0.28 -18.72
CA GLU A 164 -5.14 0.97 -19.28
C GLU A 164 -5.41 1.44 -20.73
N ASP A 165 -6.42 2.30 -20.86
CA ASP A 165 -6.82 2.97 -22.09
C ASP A 165 -6.85 4.48 -21.87
N LEU A 166 -6.21 5.23 -22.77
CA LEU A 166 -6.07 6.68 -22.62
C LEU A 166 -7.44 7.40 -22.67
N GLY A 167 -8.33 6.96 -23.57
CA GLY A 167 -9.65 7.56 -23.73
C GLY A 167 -10.51 7.36 -22.47
N VAL A 168 -10.50 6.15 -21.92
CA VAL A 168 -11.22 5.83 -20.68
C VAL A 168 -10.69 6.66 -19.50
N LYS A 169 -9.36 6.78 -19.33
CA LYS A 169 -8.78 7.57 -18.24
C LYS A 169 -9.09 9.07 -18.36
N GLN A 170 -8.98 9.63 -19.56
CA GLN A 170 -9.34 11.03 -19.82
C GLN A 170 -10.84 11.29 -19.62
N GLU A 171 -11.71 10.32 -19.96
CA GLU A 171 -13.14 10.41 -19.69
C GLU A 171 -13.43 10.45 -18.18
N MET A 172 -12.74 9.61 -17.40
CA MET A 172 -12.88 9.62 -15.95
C MET A 172 -12.49 10.98 -15.35
N ILE A 173 -11.39 11.58 -15.81
CA ILE A 173 -10.98 12.93 -15.38
C ILE A 173 -12.10 13.93 -15.61
N ARG A 174 -12.61 14.04 -16.84
CA ARG A 174 -13.68 14.99 -17.19
C ARG A 174 -14.93 14.80 -16.33
N LYS A 175 -15.35 13.54 -16.12
CA LYS A 175 -16.53 13.22 -15.32
C LYS A 175 -16.35 13.62 -13.85
N THR A 176 -15.16 13.38 -13.29
CA THR A 176 -14.90 13.71 -11.89
C THR A 176 -14.66 15.19 -11.66
N GLU A 177 -13.93 15.85 -12.55
CA GLU A 177 -13.63 17.28 -12.46
C GLU A 177 -14.91 18.12 -12.46
N ALA A 178 -15.91 17.72 -13.25
CA ALA A 178 -17.21 18.38 -13.30
C ALA A 178 -18.00 18.38 -11.98
N VAL A 179 -17.63 17.53 -11.00
CA VAL A 179 -18.39 17.38 -9.74
C VAL A 179 -17.55 17.64 -8.48
N THR A 180 -16.22 17.57 -8.57
CA THR A 180 -15.32 17.79 -7.44
C THR A 180 -14.91 19.25 -7.28
N SER A 181 -14.43 19.60 -6.10
CA SER A 181 -13.82 20.91 -5.83
C SER A 181 -12.52 21.10 -6.61
N ASP A 182 -12.17 22.35 -6.95
CA ASP A 182 -10.88 22.72 -7.56
C ASP A 182 -9.66 22.33 -6.71
N LYS A 183 -9.87 22.04 -5.43
CA LYS A 183 -8.84 21.57 -4.49
C LYS A 183 -8.68 20.04 -4.49
N CYS A 184 -9.56 19.31 -5.16
CA CYS A 184 -9.52 17.86 -5.23
C CYS A 184 -8.32 17.43 -6.08
N ILE A 185 -7.49 16.52 -5.55
CA ILE A 185 -6.36 15.97 -6.28
C ILE A 185 -6.83 14.81 -7.13
N PHE A 186 -6.44 14.76 -8.41
CA PHE A 186 -6.60 13.57 -9.25
C PHE A 186 -5.26 12.86 -9.41
N ALA A 187 -5.20 11.58 -9.06
CA ALA A 187 -4.04 10.72 -9.23
C ALA A 187 -4.39 9.49 -10.07
N SER A 188 -3.49 9.05 -10.95
CA SER A 188 -3.66 7.86 -11.78
C SER A 188 -2.70 6.75 -11.34
N ASN A 189 -3.22 5.53 -11.19
CA ASN A 189 -2.45 4.31 -10.94
C ASN A 189 -1.97 3.64 -12.24
N THR A 190 -1.83 4.40 -13.33
CA THR A 190 -1.28 3.90 -14.60
C THR A 190 0.16 3.38 -14.45
N SER A 191 0.53 2.44 -15.31
CA SER A 191 1.88 1.87 -15.38
C SER A 191 2.55 2.08 -16.74
N ALA A 192 1.77 2.30 -17.80
CA ALA A 192 2.26 2.40 -19.16
C ALA A 192 2.01 3.76 -19.81
N LEU A 193 0.96 4.48 -19.40
CA LEU A 193 0.57 5.74 -20.03
C LEU A 193 1.27 6.93 -19.34
N PRO A 194 1.87 7.87 -20.09
CA PRO A 194 2.42 9.08 -19.50
C PRO A 194 1.34 9.91 -18.80
N ILE A 195 1.61 10.32 -17.56
CA ILE A 195 0.70 11.19 -16.80
C ILE A 195 0.39 12.48 -17.56
N THR A 196 1.34 13.01 -18.33
CA THR A 196 1.16 14.19 -19.18
C THR A 196 0.10 13.99 -20.26
N ASP A 197 -0.03 12.79 -20.82
CA ASP A 197 -1.03 12.50 -21.85
C ASP A 197 -2.42 12.30 -21.24
N ILE A 198 -2.49 11.66 -20.08
CA ILE A 198 -3.72 11.54 -19.30
C ILE A 198 -4.21 12.95 -18.89
N ALA A 199 -3.31 13.81 -18.42
CA ALA A 199 -3.64 15.14 -17.92
C ALA A 199 -4.06 16.15 -19.01
N LYS A 200 -3.85 15.86 -20.31
CA LYS A 200 -4.27 16.75 -21.40
C LYS A 200 -5.78 17.06 -21.38
N SER A 201 -6.60 16.21 -20.78
CA SER A 201 -8.04 16.46 -20.65
C SER A 201 -8.39 17.58 -19.66
N PHE A 202 -7.50 17.97 -18.74
CA PHE A 202 -7.71 19.11 -17.84
C PHE A 202 -7.72 20.46 -18.57
N TYR A 203 -7.00 20.57 -19.69
CA TYR A 203 -6.77 21.84 -20.40
C TYR A 203 -7.83 22.16 -21.47
N VAL A 204 -8.95 21.43 -21.50
CA VAL A 204 -9.98 21.54 -22.56
C VAL A 204 -11.23 22.29 -22.08
N LEU A 205 -11.08 23.19 -21.10
CA LEU A 205 -12.12 24.15 -20.69
C LEU A 205 -11.84 25.54 -21.28
#